data_AF-A0A1A6BIC4-F1
#
_entry.id   AF-A0A1A6BIC4-F1
#
_cell.length_a   1.000
_cell.length_b   1.000
_cell.length_c   1.000
_cell.angle_alpha   90.00
_cell.angle_beta   90.00
_cell.angle_gamma   90.00
#
_symmetry.space_group_name_H-M   'P 1'
#
loop_
_entity.id
_entity.type
_entity.pdbx_description
1 polymer ?
#
loop_
_entity_poly.entity_id
_entity_poly.type
_entity_poly.pdbx_seq_one_letter_code
_entity_poly.pdbx_strand_id
1 'polypeptide(L)'
;MARDRTGGISMWVATNDGATYIPPGVFLHKTMPIAAVFNEDFDARWFGWVNPADKAVRAARSLGEEVSAVATSWALPSEYLAEDPVPEMAVGVHPSGADSLASQLSRDRSHRLKTVDPALYTAVKDADPSVMRKYCRELLRRLVFGDDTEGVSAVAQAVGRALVAGNWPAREEWAALASEYDKAQLLVGTQRPGLDDLENPAQIVSHAKYFVEARRMEALLCWERYGEDLANVVYAAWVCGVRAELPRR
;
A
#
# COMPACT_ATOMS: atom_id res chain seq x y z
N MET A 1 -8.60 -11.11 -14.74
CA MET A 1 -8.16 -11.14 -16.13
C MET A 1 -9.08 -10.24 -16.92
N ALA A 2 -8.52 -9.29 -17.66
CA ALA A 2 -9.29 -8.39 -18.51
C ALA A 2 -8.65 -8.30 -19.89
N ARG A 3 -9.41 -7.82 -20.87
CA ARG A 3 -8.94 -7.55 -22.22
C ARG A 3 -8.85 -6.04 -22.42
N ASP A 4 -7.67 -5.57 -22.79
CA ASP A 4 -7.48 -4.18 -23.19
C ASP A 4 -8.11 -3.92 -24.57
N ARG A 5 -8.15 -2.64 -24.96
CA ARG A 5 -8.73 -2.20 -26.24
C ARG A 5 -8.00 -2.74 -27.48
N THR A 6 -6.82 -3.32 -27.31
CA THR A 6 -6.02 -3.95 -28.37
C THR A 6 -6.17 -5.47 -28.40
N GLY A 7 -6.97 -6.05 -27.50
CA GLY A 7 -7.17 -7.50 -27.35
C GLY A 7 -6.10 -8.19 -26.51
N GLY A 8 -5.19 -7.42 -25.89
CA GLY A 8 -4.18 -7.90 -24.96
C GLY A 8 -4.78 -8.35 -23.63
N ILE A 9 -4.18 -9.36 -23.01
CA ILE A 9 -4.62 -9.87 -21.70
C ILE A 9 -3.91 -9.11 -20.59
N SER A 10 -4.68 -8.48 -19.70
CA SER A 10 -4.21 -7.83 -18.49
C SER A 10 -4.63 -8.62 -17.24
N MET A 11 -3.81 -8.52 -16.19
CA MET A 11 -4.11 -9.08 -14.87
C MET A 11 -4.04 -7.97 -13.83
N TRP A 12 -5.20 -7.56 -13.33
CA TRP A 12 -5.33 -6.51 -12.33
C TRP A 12 -5.11 -7.04 -10.92
N VAL A 13 -4.52 -6.21 -10.06
CA VAL A 13 -4.33 -6.48 -8.63
C VAL A 13 -5.02 -5.40 -7.81
N ALA A 14 -5.74 -5.79 -6.77
CA ALA A 14 -6.35 -4.90 -5.80
C ALA A 14 -6.20 -5.46 -4.38
N THR A 15 -6.16 -4.56 -3.40
CA THR A 15 -6.26 -4.91 -1.98
C THR A 15 -7.34 -4.04 -1.36
N ASN A 16 -7.87 -4.49 -0.21
CA ASN A 16 -8.90 -3.77 0.54
C ASN A 16 -8.32 -2.80 1.58
N ASP A 17 -7.07 -2.40 1.41
CA ASP A 17 -6.43 -1.38 2.23
C ASP A 17 -5.95 -0.23 1.35
N GLY A 18 -6.30 0.99 1.75
CA GLY A 18 -5.95 2.22 1.04
C GLY A 18 -6.24 2.22 -0.46
N ALA A 19 -5.44 2.95 -1.23
CA ALA A 19 -5.48 2.97 -2.70
C ALA A 19 -4.71 1.76 -3.27
N THR A 20 -5.11 0.54 -2.90
CA THR A 20 -4.41 -0.71 -3.30
C THR A 20 -3.00 -0.79 -2.69
N TYR A 21 -2.94 -0.72 -1.37
CA TYR A 21 -1.70 -0.89 -0.62
C TYR A 21 -1.10 -2.28 -0.83
N ILE A 22 0.22 -2.34 -1.01
CA ILE A 22 1.01 -3.56 -1.16
C ILE A 22 1.89 -3.75 0.09
N PRO A 23 1.68 -4.83 0.86
CA PRO A 23 2.48 -5.13 2.04
C PRO A 23 3.98 -5.28 1.72
N PRO A 24 4.87 -4.97 2.67
CA PRO A 24 6.28 -5.33 2.55
C PRO A 24 6.46 -6.82 2.26
N GLY A 25 7.45 -7.15 1.43
CA GLY A 25 7.74 -8.53 1.03
C GLY A 25 6.80 -9.09 -0.05
N VAL A 26 5.81 -8.33 -0.51
CA VAL A 26 4.98 -8.71 -1.67
C VAL A 26 5.52 -8.04 -2.94
N PHE A 27 5.80 -8.84 -3.96
CA PHE A 27 6.31 -8.40 -5.26
C PHE A 27 5.32 -8.75 -6.37
N LEU A 28 4.77 -7.73 -7.03
CA LEU A 28 3.80 -7.91 -8.11
C LEU A 28 4.49 -8.17 -9.43
N HIS A 29 3.87 -8.94 -10.32
CA HIS A 29 4.40 -9.10 -11.67
C HIS A 29 4.39 -7.74 -12.39
N LYS A 30 5.47 -7.41 -13.12
CA LYS A 30 5.69 -6.07 -13.68
C LYS A 30 4.64 -5.61 -14.71
N THR A 31 3.88 -6.55 -15.27
CA THR A 31 2.81 -6.28 -16.25
C THR A 31 1.42 -6.19 -15.61
N MET A 32 1.30 -6.42 -14.29
CA MET A 32 0.02 -6.36 -13.60
C MET A 32 -0.26 -4.91 -13.19
N PRO A 33 -1.26 -4.23 -13.79
CA PRO A 33 -1.74 -2.97 -13.25
C PRO A 33 -2.36 -3.18 -11.86
N ILE A 34 -2.18 -2.20 -11.00
CA ILE A 34 -2.89 -2.11 -9.73
C ILE A 34 -4.16 -1.29 -9.91
N ALA A 35 -5.20 -1.59 -9.15
CA ALA A 35 -6.43 -0.80 -9.11
C ALA A 35 -6.22 0.50 -8.31
N ALA A 36 -5.23 1.30 -8.72
CA ALA A 36 -4.90 2.62 -8.20
C ALA A 36 -3.95 3.38 -9.13
N VAL A 37 -3.71 4.67 -8.85
CA VAL A 37 -2.67 5.52 -9.48
C VAL A 37 -2.98 5.91 -10.95
N PHE A 38 -4.15 5.55 -11.46
CA PHE A 38 -4.60 5.94 -12.80
C PHE A 38 -5.67 7.05 -12.79
N ASN A 39 -6.35 7.27 -11.66
CA ASN A 39 -7.39 8.29 -11.50
C ASN A 39 -7.55 8.65 -10.01
N GLU A 40 -7.31 9.92 -9.65
CA GLU A 40 -7.34 10.37 -8.24
C GLU A 40 -8.74 10.28 -7.62
N ASP A 41 -9.79 10.58 -8.38
CA ASP A 41 -11.18 10.46 -7.90
C ASP A 41 -11.55 9.00 -7.64
N PHE A 42 -11.06 8.08 -8.48
CA PHE A 42 -11.22 6.65 -8.28
C PHE A 42 -10.50 6.20 -7.01
N ASP A 43 -9.25 6.62 -6.84
CA ASP A 43 -8.42 6.25 -5.69
C ASP A 43 -9.03 6.73 -4.37
N ALA A 44 -9.57 7.96 -4.36
CA ALA A 44 -10.24 8.54 -3.21
C ALA A 44 -11.58 7.85 -2.90
N ARG A 45 -12.39 7.58 -3.92
CA ARG A 45 -13.72 6.96 -3.76
C ARG A 45 -13.65 5.51 -3.26
N TRP A 46 -12.67 4.74 -3.75
CA TRP A 46 -12.53 3.32 -3.44
C TRP A 46 -11.38 3.03 -2.46
N PHE A 47 -10.97 4.04 -1.69
CA PHE A 47 -9.90 3.91 -0.70
C PHE A 47 -10.31 2.95 0.42
N GLY A 48 -9.63 1.81 0.55
CA GLY A 48 -9.94 0.80 1.56
C GLY A 48 -11.20 -0.04 1.29
N TRP A 49 -11.77 0.04 0.08
CA TRP A 49 -13.00 -0.69 -0.26
C TRP A 49 -12.90 -2.17 0.11
N VAL A 50 -13.87 -2.65 0.90
CA VAL A 50 -13.77 -3.92 1.61
C VAL A 50 -13.59 -5.12 0.68
N ASN A 51 -14.22 -5.09 -0.49
CA ASN A 51 -14.13 -6.16 -1.48
C ASN A 51 -13.13 -5.81 -2.60
N PRO A 52 -11.91 -6.38 -2.60
CA PRO A 52 -10.90 -6.05 -3.60
C PRO A 52 -11.30 -6.50 -5.03
N ALA A 53 -12.20 -7.47 -5.17
CA ALA A 53 -12.71 -7.89 -6.47
C ALA A 53 -13.43 -6.75 -7.18
N ASP A 54 -14.34 -6.09 -6.48
CA ASP A 54 -15.17 -5.00 -7.00
C ASP A 54 -14.29 -3.84 -7.42
N LYS A 55 -13.31 -3.50 -6.57
CA LYS A 55 -12.34 -2.47 -6.87
C LYS A 55 -11.54 -2.77 -8.13
N ALA A 56 -11.04 -4.01 -8.30
CA ALA A 56 -10.32 -4.40 -9.50
C ALA A 56 -11.20 -4.33 -10.77
N VAL A 57 -12.44 -4.80 -10.69
CA VAL A 57 -13.38 -4.79 -11.82
C VAL A 57 -13.78 -3.37 -12.19
N ARG A 58 -14.11 -2.53 -11.21
CA ARG A 58 -14.41 -1.10 -11.41
C ARG A 58 -13.22 -0.37 -12.05
N ALA A 59 -12.00 -0.64 -11.61
CA ALA A 59 -10.79 -0.05 -12.19
C ALA A 59 -10.62 -0.43 -13.67
N ALA A 60 -10.64 -1.74 -13.97
CA ALA A 60 -10.51 -2.23 -15.35
C ALA A 60 -11.60 -1.65 -16.27
N ARG A 61 -12.86 -1.66 -15.84
CA ARG A 61 -13.99 -1.09 -16.60
C ARG A 61 -13.88 0.42 -16.78
N SER A 62 -13.34 1.17 -15.80
CA SER A 62 -13.14 2.61 -15.94
C SER A 62 -12.13 2.97 -17.05
N LEU A 63 -11.23 2.06 -17.39
CA LEU A 63 -10.32 2.19 -18.53
C LEU A 63 -10.90 1.61 -19.84
N GLY A 64 -12.12 1.09 -19.79
CA GLY A 64 -12.81 0.45 -20.90
C GLY A 64 -12.26 -0.94 -21.21
N GLU A 65 -11.72 -1.66 -20.23
CA GLU A 65 -11.35 -3.06 -20.36
C GLU A 65 -12.56 -3.98 -20.08
N GLU A 66 -12.63 -5.10 -20.81
CA GLU A 66 -13.63 -6.14 -20.57
C GLU A 66 -13.07 -7.18 -19.60
N VAL A 67 -13.74 -7.40 -18.47
CA VAL A 67 -13.29 -8.37 -17.45
C VAL A 67 -13.88 -9.75 -17.73
N SER A 68 -13.02 -10.74 -17.94
CA SER A 68 -13.43 -12.12 -18.21
C SER A 68 -13.36 -13.04 -16.99
N ALA A 69 -12.47 -12.75 -16.04
CA ALA A 69 -12.28 -13.58 -14.85
C ALA A 69 -11.83 -12.79 -13.62
N VAL A 70 -12.28 -13.18 -12.42
CA VAL A 70 -11.87 -12.61 -11.13
C VAL A 70 -11.59 -13.71 -10.11
N ALA A 71 -10.51 -13.56 -9.35
CA ALA A 71 -10.21 -14.38 -8.18
C ALA A 71 -9.94 -13.47 -6.98
N THR A 72 -10.58 -13.74 -5.85
CA THR A 72 -10.46 -12.93 -4.63
C THR A 72 -10.33 -13.80 -3.39
N SER A 73 -9.54 -13.33 -2.43
CA SER A 73 -9.47 -13.92 -1.08
C SER A 73 -10.64 -13.48 -0.20
N TRP A 74 -11.47 -12.54 -0.66
CA TRP A 74 -12.67 -12.12 0.05
C TRP A 74 -13.69 -13.26 0.09
N ALA A 75 -14.31 -13.47 1.26
CA ALA A 75 -15.15 -14.63 1.52
C ALA A 75 -16.62 -14.42 1.10
N LEU A 76 -17.06 -13.18 0.95
CA LEU A 76 -18.45 -12.87 0.65
C LEU A 76 -18.67 -12.58 -0.84
N PRO A 77 -19.81 -12.97 -1.41
CA PRO A 77 -20.26 -12.48 -2.71
C PRO A 77 -20.36 -10.95 -2.74
N SER A 78 -20.28 -10.36 -3.93
CA SER A 78 -20.49 -8.93 -4.17
C SER A 78 -21.84 -8.71 -4.84
N GLU A 79 -22.64 -7.76 -4.37
CA GLU A 79 -23.86 -7.33 -5.06
C GLU A 79 -23.53 -6.70 -6.41
N TYR A 80 -22.46 -5.89 -6.47
CA TYR A 80 -21.98 -5.30 -7.71
C TYR A 80 -21.63 -6.34 -8.79
N LEU A 81 -20.97 -7.45 -8.40
CA LEU A 81 -20.66 -8.54 -9.34
C LEU A 81 -21.87 -9.44 -9.63
N ALA A 82 -22.94 -9.36 -8.85
CA ALA A 82 -24.21 -10.02 -9.19
C ALA A 82 -25.00 -9.22 -10.23
N GLU A 83 -25.00 -7.88 -10.12
CA GLU A 83 -25.65 -6.98 -11.08
C GLU A 83 -24.88 -6.89 -12.41
N ASP A 84 -23.55 -6.81 -12.34
CA ASP A 84 -22.66 -6.75 -13.50
C ASP A 84 -21.73 -7.97 -13.56
N PRO A 85 -22.26 -9.16 -13.94
CA PRO A 85 -21.55 -10.42 -13.82
C PRO A 85 -20.26 -10.48 -14.63
N VAL A 86 -19.26 -11.12 -14.04
CA VAL A 86 -18.02 -11.56 -14.70
C VAL A 86 -18.17 -13.04 -15.04
N PRO A 87 -17.78 -13.49 -16.25
CA PRO A 87 -17.97 -14.88 -16.67
C PRO A 87 -17.35 -15.94 -15.74
N GLU A 88 -16.14 -15.70 -15.25
CA GLU A 88 -15.45 -16.60 -14.32
C GLU A 88 -15.17 -15.90 -12.98
N MET A 89 -15.63 -16.49 -11.88
CA MET A 89 -15.44 -15.94 -10.55
C MET A 89 -15.04 -17.01 -9.53
N ALA A 90 -13.98 -16.73 -8.78
CA ALA A 90 -13.53 -17.53 -7.64
C ALA A 90 -13.44 -16.65 -6.39
N VAL A 91 -14.13 -17.05 -5.32
CA VAL A 91 -14.15 -16.38 -4.02
C VAL A 91 -13.46 -17.23 -2.96
N GLY A 92 -12.98 -16.61 -1.88
CA GLY A 92 -12.29 -17.31 -0.80
C GLY A 92 -10.99 -17.99 -1.24
N VAL A 93 -10.32 -17.48 -2.27
CA VAL A 93 -9.06 -18.05 -2.77
C VAL A 93 -7.96 -17.76 -1.75
N HIS A 94 -7.52 -18.80 -1.04
CA HIS A 94 -6.48 -18.69 -0.03
C HIS A 94 -5.08 -18.45 -0.64
N PRO A 95 -4.21 -17.69 0.03
CA PRO A 95 -2.83 -17.53 -0.41
C PRO A 95 -2.08 -18.87 -0.33
N SER A 96 -1.16 -19.10 -1.27
CA SER A 96 -0.39 -20.35 -1.38
C SER A 96 0.68 -20.55 -0.28
N GLY A 97 0.72 -19.69 0.73
CA GLY A 97 1.73 -19.70 1.81
C GLY A 97 2.89 -18.71 1.62
N ALA A 98 3.78 -18.66 2.62
CA ALA A 98 4.90 -17.71 2.69
C ALA A 98 5.97 -17.91 1.60
N ASP A 99 6.10 -19.13 1.06
CA ASP A 99 7.07 -19.49 0.01
C ASP A 99 6.54 -19.29 -1.42
N SER A 100 5.50 -18.46 -1.58
CA SER A 100 4.94 -18.17 -2.90
C SER A 100 5.92 -17.40 -3.79
N LEU A 101 5.75 -17.48 -5.12
CA LEU A 101 6.52 -16.64 -6.05
C LEU A 101 6.37 -15.14 -5.77
N ALA A 102 5.28 -14.72 -5.13
CA ALA A 102 5.04 -13.32 -4.79
C ALA A 102 5.90 -12.81 -3.63
N SER A 103 6.54 -13.70 -2.85
CA SER A 103 7.46 -13.30 -1.77
C SER A 103 8.91 -13.12 -2.24
N GLN A 104 9.19 -13.36 -3.53
CA GLN A 104 10.52 -13.30 -4.10
C GLN A 104 10.64 -12.18 -5.13
N LEU A 105 11.59 -11.27 -4.93
CA LEU A 105 11.96 -10.30 -5.95
C LEU A 105 12.70 -11.02 -7.08
N SER A 106 12.18 -10.92 -8.30
CA SER A 106 12.75 -11.53 -9.49
C SER A 106 12.73 -10.56 -10.67
N ARG A 107 13.32 -10.96 -11.80
CA ARG A 107 13.36 -10.14 -13.02
C ARG A 107 11.98 -9.68 -13.51
N ASP A 108 10.95 -10.49 -13.25
CA ASP A 108 9.60 -10.24 -13.74
C ASP A 108 8.68 -9.66 -12.67
N ARG A 109 9.21 -9.41 -11.48
CA ARG A 109 8.45 -8.83 -10.37
C ARG A 109 9.02 -7.48 -9.94
N SER A 110 8.13 -6.62 -9.47
CA SER A 110 8.40 -5.25 -9.09
C SER A 110 8.28 -5.10 -7.59
N HIS A 111 9.23 -4.37 -7.01
CA HIS A 111 9.10 -3.81 -5.68
C HIS A 111 7.88 -2.88 -5.61
N ARG A 112 7.17 -2.86 -4.47
CA ARG A 112 5.96 -2.05 -4.25
C ARG A 112 6.08 -0.56 -4.61
N LEU A 113 7.24 0.05 -4.41
CA LEU A 113 7.48 1.43 -4.87
C LEU A 113 7.49 1.54 -6.41
N LYS A 114 8.07 0.57 -7.11
CA LYS A 114 8.14 0.56 -8.57
C LYS A 114 6.75 0.39 -9.20
N THR A 115 5.79 -0.22 -8.50
CA THR A 115 4.43 -0.42 -9.03
C THR A 115 3.61 0.87 -8.98
N VAL A 116 3.91 1.80 -8.07
CA VAL A 116 3.19 3.08 -7.93
C VAL A 116 3.97 4.25 -8.55
N ASP A 117 5.30 4.19 -8.54
CA ASP A 117 6.15 5.24 -9.07
C ASP A 117 7.49 4.65 -9.58
N PRO A 118 7.52 4.18 -10.84
CA PRO A 118 8.73 3.61 -11.43
C PRO A 118 9.91 4.58 -11.49
N ALA A 119 9.63 5.88 -11.69
CA ALA A 119 10.65 6.91 -11.80
C ALA A 119 11.31 7.17 -10.43
N LEU A 120 10.51 7.34 -9.38
CA LEU A 120 11.00 7.48 -8.01
C LEU A 120 11.76 6.24 -7.55
N TYR A 121 11.27 5.04 -7.87
CA TYR A 121 12.00 3.81 -7.55
C TYR A 121 13.38 3.76 -8.21
N THR A 122 13.46 4.13 -9.49
CA THR A 122 14.72 4.19 -10.23
C THR A 122 15.67 5.21 -9.59
N ALA A 123 15.18 6.43 -9.32
CA ALA A 123 15.95 7.47 -8.67
C ALA A 123 16.47 7.04 -7.28
N VAL A 124 15.65 6.33 -6.49
CA VAL A 124 16.02 5.77 -5.19
C VAL A 124 17.11 4.70 -5.31
N LYS A 125 17.05 3.83 -6.32
CA LYS A 125 18.04 2.78 -6.52
C LYS A 125 19.38 3.30 -7.07
N ASP A 126 19.35 4.40 -7.83
CA ASP A 126 20.55 5.04 -8.37
C ASP A 126 21.22 6.02 -7.39
N ALA A 127 20.52 6.41 -6.31
CA ALA A 127 21.02 7.36 -5.33
C ALA A 127 22.19 6.81 -4.49
N ASP A 128 23.05 7.72 -4.05
CA ASP A 128 24.10 7.39 -3.07
C ASP A 128 23.50 6.87 -1.76
N PRO A 129 24.06 5.83 -1.11
CA PRO A 129 23.55 5.35 0.17
C PRO A 129 23.47 6.44 1.27
N SER A 130 24.38 7.42 1.26
CA SER A 130 24.34 8.53 2.22
C SER A 130 23.23 9.54 1.90
N VAL A 131 22.99 9.82 0.61
CA VAL A 131 21.89 10.67 0.14
C VAL A 131 20.56 10.01 0.44
N MET A 132 20.45 8.70 0.18
CA MET A 132 19.25 7.93 0.44
C MET A 132 18.88 7.90 1.93
N ARG A 133 19.87 7.70 2.81
CA ARG A 133 19.65 7.78 4.27
C ARG A 133 19.17 9.17 4.71
N LYS A 134 19.73 10.25 4.16
CA LYS A 134 19.27 11.62 4.45
C LYS A 134 17.84 11.85 3.94
N TYR A 135 17.55 11.40 2.72
CA TYR A 135 16.22 11.48 2.12
C TYR A 135 15.16 10.76 2.96
N CYS A 136 15.42 9.52 3.38
CA CYS A 136 14.52 8.78 4.26
C CYS A 136 14.34 9.45 5.63
N ARG A 137 15.39 10.05 6.21
CA ARG A 137 15.26 10.81 7.46
C ARG A 137 14.38 12.04 7.28
N GLU A 138 14.46 12.73 6.15
CA GLU A 138 13.55 13.86 5.86
C GLU A 138 12.10 13.39 5.69
N LEU A 139 11.88 12.26 5.01
CA LEU A 139 10.53 11.66 4.93
C LEU A 139 9.99 11.30 6.31
N LEU A 140 10.80 10.67 7.17
CA LEU A 140 10.41 10.37 8.55
C LEU A 140 10.14 11.63 9.36
N ARG A 141 10.95 12.68 9.19
CA ARG A 141 10.73 13.97 9.86
C ARG A 141 9.36 14.53 9.50
N ARG A 142 8.97 14.51 8.22
CA ARG A 142 7.65 14.97 7.76
C ARG A 142 6.51 14.07 8.26
N LEU A 143 6.71 12.75 8.28
CA LEU A 143 5.71 11.79 8.76
C LEU A 143 5.38 11.94 10.25
N VAL A 144 6.39 12.24 11.07
CA VAL A 144 6.29 12.19 12.54
C VAL A 144 6.20 13.59 13.17
N PHE A 145 6.77 14.61 12.52
CA PHE A 145 6.88 16.00 13.02
C PHE A 145 6.46 17.06 11.99
N GLY A 146 5.71 16.69 10.97
CA GLY A 146 5.10 17.63 10.00
C GLY A 146 3.86 18.34 10.54
N ASP A 147 3.16 19.05 9.68
CA ASP A 147 1.99 19.86 10.06
C ASP A 147 0.75 19.01 10.40
N ASP A 148 0.64 17.82 9.81
CA ASP A 148 -0.44 16.85 10.04
C ASP A 148 0.04 15.66 10.89
N THR A 149 0.38 15.91 12.16
CA THR A 149 0.83 14.87 13.10
C THR A 149 -0.16 14.62 14.23
N GLU A 150 -1.42 15.03 14.05
CA GLU A 150 -2.47 14.70 15.00
C GLU A 150 -2.57 13.18 15.14
N GLY A 151 -2.58 12.69 16.38
CA GLY A 151 -2.66 11.26 16.69
C GLY A 151 -1.36 10.47 16.57
N VAL A 152 -0.20 11.09 16.28
CA VAL A 152 1.09 10.36 16.29
C VAL A 152 1.47 10.02 17.74
N SER A 153 1.59 8.73 18.04
CA SER A 153 1.88 8.23 19.39
C SER A 153 3.24 8.68 19.93
N ALA A 154 3.37 8.73 21.25
CA ALA A 154 4.63 9.09 21.91
C ALA A 154 5.76 8.10 21.57
N VAL A 155 5.45 6.83 21.37
CA VAL A 155 6.41 5.79 20.97
C VAL A 155 6.90 6.04 19.55
N ALA A 156 6.01 6.29 18.59
CA ALA A 156 6.38 6.64 17.22
C ALA A 156 7.23 7.93 17.17
N GLN A 157 6.90 8.93 18.00
CA GLN A 157 7.71 10.14 18.13
C GLN A 157 9.11 9.87 18.71
N ALA A 158 9.23 9.00 19.72
CA ALA A 158 10.52 8.65 20.32
C ALA A 158 11.44 7.97 19.30
N VAL A 159 10.94 6.91 18.62
CA VAL A 159 11.67 6.21 17.56
C VAL A 159 12.00 7.15 16.40
N GLY A 160 11.03 7.96 15.96
CA GLY A 160 11.24 8.96 14.91
C GLY A 160 12.33 9.97 15.25
N ARG A 161 12.37 10.49 16.49
CA ARG A 161 13.42 11.41 16.96
C ARG A 161 14.81 10.77 16.87
N ALA A 162 14.95 9.52 17.34
CA ALA A 162 16.22 8.81 17.30
C ALA A 162 16.71 8.62 15.85
N LEU A 163 15.86 8.12 14.95
CA LEU A 163 16.23 7.87 13.55
C LEU A 163 16.57 9.16 12.79
N VAL A 164 15.81 10.24 13.01
CA VAL A 164 16.08 11.56 12.41
C VAL A 164 17.42 12.12 12.89
N ALA A 165 17.74 11.97 14.17
CA ALA A 165 19.03 12.35 14.74
C ALA A 165 20.20 11.44 14.28
N GLY A 166 19.91 10.35 13.57
CA GLY A 166 20.90 9.39 13.12
C GLY A 166 21.32 8.35 14.17
N ASN A 167 20.57 8.27 15.28
CA ASN A 167 20.75 7.28 16.32
C ASN A 167 19.92 6.02 16.02
N TRP A 168 20.34 4.89 16.60
CA TRP A 168 19.56 3.66 16.58
C TRP A 168 18.71 3.54 17.85
N PRO A 169 17.38 3.39 17.75
CA PRO A 169 16.51 3.15 18.89
C PRO A 169 16.86 1.88 19.68
N ALA A 170 16.48 1.86 20.95
CA ALA A 170 16.63 0.70 21.81
C ALA A 170 15.67 -0.43 21.42
N ARG A 171 16.00 -1.66 21.82
CA ARG A 171 15.19 -2.85 21.51
C ARG A 171 13.77 -2.74 22.07
N GLU A 172 13.61 -2.13 23.23
CA GLU A 172 12.33 -1.93 23.91
C GLU A 172 11.46 -0.92 23.14
N GLU A 173 12.07 0.13 22.57
CA GLU A 173 11.37 1.12 21.74
C GLU A 173 10.88 0.48 20.43
N TRP A 174 11.70 -0.37 19.81
CA TRP A 174 11.30 -1.13 18.64
C TRP A 174 10.15 -2.10 18.94
N ALA A 175 10.22 -2.83 20.05
CA ALA A 175 9.17 -3.76 20.46
C ALA A 175 7.85 -3.02 20.78
N ALA A 176 7.92 -1.86 21.43
CA ALA A 176 6.76 -1.02 21.70
C ALA A 176 6.11 -0.53 20.40
N LEU A 177 6.92 -0.03 19.46
CA LEU A 177 6.44 0.43 18.15
C LEU A 177 5.79 -0.70 17.34
N ALA A 178 6.38 -1.90 17.36
CA ALA A 178 5.80 -3.08 16.72
C ALA A 178 4.43 -3.43 17.30
N SER A 179 4.27 -3.37 18.63
CA SER A 179 2.99 -3.63 19.29
C SER A 179 1.92 -2.59 18.93
N GLU A 180 2.29 -1.30 18.83
CA GLU A 180 1.36 -0.26 18.38
C GLU A 180 0.99 -0.42 16.91
N TYR A 181 1.95 -0.78 16.05
CA TYR A 181 1.70 -1.07 14.65
C TYR A 181 0.70 -2.22 14.48
N ASP A 182 0.86 -3.32 15.22
CA ASP A 182 -0.05 -4.46 15.14
C ASP A 182 -1.48 -4.09 15.55
N LYS A 183 -1.64 -3.25 16.59
CA LYS A 183 -2.95 -2.70 17.00
C LYS A 183 -3.55 -1.81 15.92
N ALA A 184 -2.74 -0.94 15.32
CA ALA A 184 -3.21 -0.06 14.25
C ALA A 184 -3.65 -0.86 13.01
N GLN A 185 -2.94 -1.93 12.63
CA GLN A 185 -3.39 -2.83 11.54
C GLN A 185 -4.79 -3.39 11.80
N LEU A 186 -5.06 -3.82 13.03
CA LEU A 186 -6.40 -4.32 13.39
C LEU A 186 -7.46 -3.22 13.21
N LEU A 187 -7.18 -2.00 13.69
CA LEU A 187 -8.11 -0.87 13.57
C LEU A 187 -8.38 -0.47 12.12
N VAL A 188 -7.36 -0.43 11.26
CA VAL A 188 -7.51 -0.22 9.80
C VAL A 188 -8.55 -1.16 9.21
N GLY A 189 -8.42 -2.46 9.54
CA GLY A 189 -9.33 -3.49 9.05
C GLY A 189 -10.78 -3.32 9.51
N THR A 190 -11.00 -2.80 10.72
CA THR A 190 -12.37 -2.57 11.27
C THR A 190 -13.12 -1.41 10.64
N GLN A 191 -12.42 -0.48 9.98
CA GLN A 191 -13.01 0.74 9.44
C GLN A 191 -13.17 0.70 7.92
N ARG A 192 -12.94 -0.46 7.27
CA ARG A 192 -13.03 -0.56 5.82
C ARG A 192 -14.42 -0.14 5.31
N PRO A 193 -14.50 0.80 4.35
CA PRO A 193 -15.77 1.17 3.73
C PRO A 193 -16.30 0.06 2.81
N GLY A 194 -17.61 0.12 2.51
CA GLY A 194 -18.26 -0.81 1.57
C GLY A 194 -18.79 -2.09 2.20
N LEU A 195 -18.92 -2.15 3.53
CA LEU A 195 -19.76 -3.17 4.16
C LEU A 195 -21.18 -3.03 3.62
N ASP A 196 -21.78 -4.15 3.22
CA ASP A 196 -23.07 -4.22 2.53
C ASP A 196 -23.11 -3.43 1.20
N ASP A 197 -21.95 -3.29 0.52
CA ASP A 197 -21.79 -2.61 -0.77
C ASP A 197 -22.22 -1.12 -0.79
N LEU A 198 -22.31 -0.49 0.39
CA LEU A 198 -22.71 0.91 0.54
C LEU A 198 -21.52 1.88 0.63
N GLU A 199 -21.58 2.95 -0.17
CA GLU A 199 -20.62 4.05 -0.09
C GLU A 199 -20.93 4.96 1.11
N ASN A 200 -19.97 5.08 2.03
CA ASN A 200 -20.07 5.97 3.19
C ASN A 200 -18.82 6.86 3.29
N PRO A 201 -18.92 8.16 2.94
CA PRO A 201 -17.78 9.08 3.00
C PRO A 201 -17.13 9.19 4.39
N ALA A 202 -17.91 9.09 5.48
CA ALA A 202 -17.39 9.18 6.85
C ALA A 202 -16.54 7.96 7.22
N GLN A 203 -16.87 6.77 6.68
CA GLN A 203 -16.05 5.58 6.85
C GLN A 203 -14.74 5.67 6.06
N ILE A 204 -14.76 6.24 4.85
CA ILE A 204 -13.55 6.49 4.07
C ILE A 204 -12.58 7.39 4.85
N VAL A 205 -13.08 8.50 5.42
CA VAL A 205 -12.26 9.41 6.25
C VAL A 205 -11.69 8.69 7.48
N SER A 206 -12.51 7.90 8.18
CA SER A 206 -12.06 7.13 9.35
C SER A 206 -11.00 6.10 8.97
N HIS A 207 -11.22 5.32 7.91
CA HIS A 207 -10.25 4.35 7.40
C HIS A 207 -8.93 5.02 6.99
N ALA A 208 -9.00 6.15 6.28
CA ALA A 208 -7.81 6.90 5.87
C ALA A 208 -6.96 7.34 7.06
N LYS A 209 -7.59 7.81 8.15
CA LYS A 209 -6.88 8.18 9.38
C LYS A 209 -6.10 7.01 9.97
N TYR A 210 -6.76 5.88 10.21
CA TYR A 210 -6.09 4.69 10.76
C TYR A 210 -5.05 4.11 9.79
N PHE A 211 -5.33 4.16 8.49
CA PHE A 211 -4.40 3.69 7.47
C PHE A 211 -3.11 4.51 7.50
N VAL A 212 -3.21 5.84 7.52
CA VAL A 212 -2.05 6.73 7.60
C VAL A 212 -1.28 6.51 8.90
N GLU A 213 -1.95 6.37 10.03
CA GLU A 213 -1.32 6.08 11.33
C GLU A 213 -0.49 4.79 11.26
N ALA A 214 -1.07 3.72 10.73
CA ALA A 214 -0.39 2.44 10.62
C ALA A 214 0.81 2.49 9.65
N ARG A 215 0.67 3.19 8.51
CA ARG A 215 1.73 3.35 7.51
C ARG A 215 2.86 4.28 7.98
N ARG A 216 2.58 5.26 8.84
CA ARG A 216 3.61 6.06 9.55
C ARG A 216 4.49 5.18 10.41
N MET A 217 3.90 4.30 11.22
CA MET A 217 4.66 3.33 12.04
C MET A 217 5.40 2.31 11.18
N GLU A 218 4.80 1.85 10.09
CA GLU A 218 5.48 0.97 9.12
C GLU A 218 6.75 1.62 8.56
N ALA A 219 6.71 2.90 8.19
CA ALA A 219 7.87 3.61 7.65
C ALA A 219 9.05 3.62 8.65
N LEU A 220 8.76 3.73 9.94
CA LEU A 220 9.75 3.64 11.02
C LEU A 220 10.28 2.20 11.16
N LEU A 221 9.38 1.22 11.25
CA LEU A 221 9.73 -0.21 11.39
C LEU A 221 10.49 -0.76 10.19
N CYS A 222 10.35 -0.16 9.00
CA CYS A 222 11.11 -0.57 7.82
C CYS A 222 12.63 -0.46 8.03
N TRP A 223 13.09 0.48 8.87
CA TRP A 223 14.51 0.59 9.21
C TRP A 223 15.01 -0.64 9.95
N GLU A 224 14.27 -1.10 10.95
CA GLU A 224 14.61 -2.28 11.74
C GLU A 224 14.47 -3.57 10.92
N ARG A 225 13.36 -3.72 10.20
CA ARG A 225 12.96 -4.99 9.57
C ARG A 225 13.61 -5.25 8.21
N TYR A 226 13.94 -4.19 7.47
CA TYR A 226 14.44 -4.30 6.08
C TYR A 226 15.81 -3.66 5.86
N GLY A 227 16.42 -3.11 6.92
CA GLY A 227 17.81 -2.63 6.91
C GLY A 227 18.13 -1.69 5.75
N GLU A 228 18.91 -2.18 4.79
CA GLU A 228 19.39 -1.40 3.64
C GLU A 228 18.33 -1.15 2.55
N ASP A 229 17.20 -1.88 2.55
CA ASP A 229 16.14 -1.67 1.55
C ASP A 229 15.22 -0.50 1.93
N LEU A 230 15.81 0.69 1.94
CA LEU A 230 15.15 1.96 2.25
C LEU A 230 14.03 2.33 1.25
N ALA A 231 13.91 1.63 0.12
CA ALA A 231 12.76 1.78 -0.78
C ALA A 231 11.44 1.43 -0.09
N ASN A 232 11.45 0.57 0.94
CA ASN A 232 10.28 0.29 1.76
C ASN A 232 9.87 1.49 2.62
N VAL A 233 10.82 2.26 3.15
CA VAL A 233 10.55 3.51 3.87
C VAL A 233 9.91 4.53 2.94
N VAL A 234 10.44 4.67 1.72
CA VAL A 234 9.90 5.60 0.72
C VAL A 234 8.49 5.21 0.30
N TYR A 235 8.21 3.92 0.07
CA TYR A 235 6.85 3.47 -0.24
C TYR A 235 5.86 3.76 0.90
N ALA A 236 6.24 3.46 2.15
CA ALA A 236 5.39 3.71 3.31
C ALA A 236 5.07 5.22 3.46
N ALA A 237 6.07 6.10 3.26
CA ALA A 237 5.84 7.53 3.19
C ALA A 237 4.95 7.93 2.00
N TRP A 238 5.15 7.29 0.84
CA TRP A 238 4.42 7.56 -0.38
C TRP A 238 2.92 7.30 -0.20
N VAL A 239 2.55 6.17 0.41
CA VAL A 239 1.13 5.84 0.65
C VAL A 239 0.48 6.72 1.73
N CYS A 240 1.27 7.36 2.59
CA CYS A 240 0.78 8.41 3.51
C CYS A 240 0.59 9.78 2.84
N GLY A 241 0.83 9.91 1.53
CA GLY A 241 0.80 11.21 0.85
C GLY A 241 2.03 12.10 1.14
N VAL A 242 3.01 11.61 1.92
CA VAL A 242 4.24 12.36 2.21
C VAL A 242 5.21 12.25 1.03
N ARG A 243 5.67 13.39 0.54
CA ARG A 243 6.66 13.50 -0.53
C ARG A 243 7.78 14.43 -0.10
N ALA A 244 8.97 14.22 -0.64
CA ALA A 244 10.11 15.12 -0.57
C ALA A 244 10.87 15.04 -1.89
N GLU A 245 11.62 16.09 -2.24
CA GLU A 245 12.52 16.02 -3.40
C GLU A 245 13.75 15.21 -3.04
N LEU A 246 14.07 14.22 -3.88
CA LEU A 246 15.34 13.51 -3.77
C LEU A 246 16.45 14.43 -4.30
N PRO A 247 17.47 14.78 -3.48
CA PRO A 247 18.54 15.66 -3.92
C PRO A 247 19.24 15.04 -5.15
N ARG A 248 19.28 15.78 -6.25
CA ARG A 248 20.07 15.40 -7.42
C ARG A 248 21.54 15.58 -7.07
N ARG A 249 22.36 14.60 -7.46
CA ARG A 249 23.83 14.71 -7.39
C ARG A 249 24.31 15.87 -8.25
#